data_AF-A0A529SHY7-F1
#
_entry.id   AF-A0A529SHY7-F1
#
_cell.length_a   1.000
_cell.length_b   1.000
_cell.length_c   1.000
_cell.angle_alpha   90.00
_cell.angle_beta   90.00
_cell.angle_gamma   90.00
#
_symmetry.space_group_name_H-M   'P 1'
#
loop_
_entity.id
_entity.type
_entity.pdbx_description
1 polymer ?
#
loop_
_entity_poly.entity_id
_entity_poly.type
_entity_poly.pdbx_seq_one_letter_code
_entity_poly.pdbx_strand_id
1 'polypeptide(L)'
;TANAKRAMGFAKRVGQPKDRGSTIFFAVDGDYPATQIDGPILAYFHAIKEEINGTFVIGAYGSGAVLSKLLAEGLITVPWISMSPLFLGTEQFFYSNRWSMRQVPPEVTHGSSGVGYDRNIVRVPRREIGAFQVDESGEG
;
A
#
# COMPACT_ATOMS: atom_id res chain seq x y z
N THR A 1 9.77 12.90 -0.97
CA THR A 1 8.70 13.92 -0.98
C THR A 1 7.97 14.04 -2.32
N ALA A 2 8.64 14.08 -3.49
CA ALA A 2 7.98 14.28 -4.79
C ALA A 2 6.80 13.30 -5.08
N ASN A 3 6.96 12.02 -4.78
CA ASN A 3 5.89 11.03 -4.96
C ASN A 3 4.68 11.28 -4.05
N ALA A 4 4.89 11.65 -2.78
CA ALA A 4 3.80 11.98 -1.86
C ALA A 4 3.03 13.23 -2.31
N LYS A 5 3.73 14.29 -2.76
CA LYS A 5 3.10 15.47 -3.36
C LYS A 5 2.21 15.12 -4.55
N ARG A 6 2.73 14.29 -5.48
CA ARG A 6 1.96 13.85 -6.65
C ARG A 6 0.77 12.98 -6.25
N ALA A 7 0.96 12.07 -5.29
CA ALA A 7 -0.11 11.23 -4.78
C ALA A 7 -1.24 12.06 -4.16
N MET A 8 -0.93 13.07 -3.35
CA MET A 8 -1.95 13.99 -2.81
C MET A 8 -2.66 14.80 -3.90
N GLY A 9 -1.91 15.23 -4.93
CA GLY A 9 -2.49 15.91 -6.09
C GLY A 9 -3.48 15.03 -6.86
N PHE A 10 -3.12 13.75 -7.08
CA PHE A 10 -4.01 12.78 -7.72
C PHE A 10 -5.19 12.42 -6.83
N ALA A 11 -4.97 12.18 -5.53
CA ALA A 11 -6.02 11.92 -4.55
C ALA A 11 -7.08 13.04 -4.58
N LYS A 12 -6.65 14.31 -4.60
CA LYS A 12 -7.56 15.45 -4.79
C LYS A 12 -8.31 15.38 -6.12
N ARG A 13 -7.63 15.04 -7.23
CA ARG A 13 -8.22 15.01 -8.57
C ARG A 13 -9.27 13.91 -8.74
N VAL A 14 -9.09 12.77 -8.06
CA VAL A 14 -10.02 11.63 -8.14
C VAL A 14 -11.10 11.67 -7.06
N GLY A 15 -11.17 12.72 -6.23
CA GLY A 15 -12.18 12.82 -5.18
C GLY A 15 -11.93 11.99 -3.93
N GLN A 16 -10.69 11.53 -3.71
CA GLN A 16 -10.38 10.65 -2.59
C GLN A 16 -10.62 11.37 -1.24
N PRO A 17 -11.46 10.81 -0.33
CA PRO A 17 -11.84 11.48 0.92
C PRO A 17 -10.69 11.55 1.92
N LYS A 18 -10.47 12.74 2.51
CA LYS A 18 -9.39 12.98 3.49
C LYS A 18 -9.85 12.71 4.92
N ASP A 19 -11.11 13.00 5.21
CA ASP A 19 -11.75 13.00 6.52
C ASP A 19 -12.26 11.61 6.97
N ARG A 20 -12.29 10.64 6.06
CA ARG A 20 -12.75 9.26 6.33
C ARG A 20 -11.62 8.25 6.53
N GLY A 21 -10.36 8.70 6.60
CA GLY A 21 -9.20 7.81 6.78
C GLY A 21 -8.95 6.90 5.58
N SER A 22 -9.16 7.40 4.35
CA SER A 22 -8.81 6.65 3.14
C SER A 22 -7.29 6.49 3.03
N THR A 23 -6.86 5.41 2.37
CA THR A 23 -5.43 5.03 2.33
C THR A 23 -4.80 5.34 0.98
N ILE A 24 -3.57 5.86 1.00
CA ILE A 24 -2.67 5.89 -0.16
C ILE A 24 -1.58 4.84 0.05
N PHE A 25 -1.42 3.94 -0.92
CA PHE A 25 -0.37 2.92 -0.89
C PHE A 25 0.86 3.39 -1.64
N PHE A 26 2.02 3.30 -1.01
CA PHE A 26 3.31 3.53 -1.65
C PHE A 26 4.00 2.19 -1.87
N ALA A 27 4.34 1.89 -3.13
CA ALA A 27 4.91 0.60 -3.50
C ALA A 27 6.43 0.56 -3.34
N VAL A 28 6.91 -0.56 -2.80
CA VAL A 28 8.30 -1.02 -2.85
C VAL A 28 8.29 -2.37 -3.57
N ASP A 29 8.32 -2.30 -4.90
CA ASP A 29 8.13 -3.45 -5.78
C ASP A 29 9.47 -4.10 -6.14
N GLY A 30 10.05 -4.80 -5.16
CA GLY A 30 11.33 -5.48 -5.34
C GLY A 30 11.80 -6.21 -4.08
N ASP A 31 12.76 -7.12 -4.28
CA ASP A 31 13.43 -7.81 -3.19
C ASP A 31 14.69 -7.05 -2.77
N TYR A 32 14.60 -6.32 -1.67
CA TYR A 32 15.68 -5.46 -1.19
C TYR A 32 16.36 -6.05 0.04
N PRO A 33 17.70 -5.96 0.13
CA PRO A 33 18.42 -6.37 1.33
C PRO A 33 18.19 -5.40 2.48
N ALA A 34 18.48 -5.83 3.71
CA ALA A 34 18.30 -5.03 4.92
C ALA A 34 18.95 -3.64 4.84
N THR A 35 20.12 -3.50 4.23
CA THR A 35 20.80 -2.20 4.06
C THR A 35 20.01 -1.19 3.22
N GLN A 36 19.24 -1.66 2.23
CA GLN A 36 18.35 -0.80 1.44
C GLN A 36 17.05 -0.49 2.20
N ILE A 37 16.54 -1.47 2.96
CA ILE A 37 15.33 -1.34 3.79
C ILE A 37 15.56 -0.31 4.91
N ASP A 38 16.62 -0.48 5.69
CA ASP A 38 16.95 0.37 6.85
C ASP A 38 17.53 1.73 6.45
N GLY A 39 17.98 1.88 5.20
CA GLY A 39 18.53 3.11 4.67
C GLY A 39 17.53 3.86 3.78
N PRO A 40 17.72 3.84 2.45
CA PRO A 40 16.95 4.69 1.53
C PRO A 40 15.44 4.45 1.55
N ILE A 41 14.97 3.20 1.73
CA ILE A 41 13.53 2.92 1.80
C ILE A 41 12.93 3.52 3.07
N LEU A 42 13.56 3.32 4.22
CA LEU A 42 13.10 3.90 5.48
C LEU A 42 13.08 5.44 5.41
N ALA A 43 14.16 6.06 4.94
CA ALA A 43 14.24 7.50 4.75
C ALA A 43 13.15 8.03 3.80
N TYR A 44 12.84 7.28 2.74
CA TYR A 44 11.76 7.61 1.82
C TYR A 44 10.39 7.61 2.51
N PHE A 45 10.10 6.63 3.36
CA PHE A 45 8.83 6.57 4.08
C PHE A 45 8.71 7.61 5.20
N HIS A 46 9.80 8.01 5.86
CA HIS A 46 9.79 9.19 6.74
C HIS A 46 9.38 10.45 5.96
N ALA A 47 9.99 10.67 4.79
CA ALA A 47 9.66 11.81 3.95
C ALA A 47 8.23 11.75 3.37
N ILE A 48 7.66 10.55 3.17
CA ILE A 48 6.24 10.39 2.83
C ILE A 48 5.38 10.80 4.01
N LYS A 49 5.67 10.30 5.22
CA LYS A 49 4.87 10.56 6.41
C LYS A 49 4.81 12.05 6.75
N GLU A 50 5.94 12.73 6.65
CA GLU A 50 6.04 14.18 6.82
C GLU A 50 5.18 14.92 5.78
N GLU A 51 5.28 14.53 4.50
CA GLU A 51 4.55 15.20 3.42
C GLU A 51 3.03 14.94 3.47
N ILE A 52 2.61 13.71 3.78
CA ILE A 52 1.18 13.38 3.92
C ILE A 52 0.59 14.07 5.16
N ASN A 53 1.39 14.23 6.23
CA ASN A 53 1.04 14.96 7.45
C ASN A 53 -0.34 14.59 8.02
N GLY A 54 -0.68 13.29 8.01
CA GLY A 54 -1.96 12.78 8.50
C GLY A 54 -3.19 13.04 7.61
N THR A 55 -3.03 13.66 6.44
CA THR A 55 -4.13 13.92 5.49
C THR A 55 -4.76 12.63 4.96
N PHE A 56 -3.94 11.58 4.81
CA PHE A 56 -4.37 10.25 4.39
C PHE A 56 -3.69 9.21 5.26
N VAL A 57 -4.32 8.04 5.35
CA VAL A 57 -3.68 6.86 5.92
C VAL A 57 -2.59 6.38 4.95
N ILE A 58 -1.45 5.96 5.48
CA ILE A 58 -0.32 5.48 4.67
C ILE A 58 -0.31 3.95 4.71
N GLY A 59 -0.42 3.35 3.54
CA GLY A 59 -0.19 1.93 3.31
C GLY A 59 1.09 1.70 2.52
N ALA A 60 1.59 0.47 2.52
CA ALA A 60 2.68 0.07 1.64
C ALA A 60 2.43 -1.28 0.99
N TYR A 61 2.90 -1.41 -0.24
CA TYR A 61 3.00 -2.67 -0.97
C TYR A 61 4.46 -3.12 -0.99
N GLY A 62 4.76 -4.39 -0.70
CA GLY A 62 6.12 -4.92 -0.81
C GLY A 62 6.35 -6.26 -0.11
N SER A 63 7.63 -6.58 0.10
CA SER A 63 8.07 -7.80 0.79
C SER A 63 7.76 -7.78 2.29
N GLY A 64 7.70 -8.97 2.91
CA GLY A 64 7.42 -9.06 4.34
C GLY A 64 8.44 -8.35 5.24
N ALA A 65 9.71 -8.29 4.83
CA ALA A 65 10.75 -7.55 5.55
C ALA A 65 10.51 -6.04 5.50
N VAL A 66 10.18 -5.49 4.31
CA VAL A 66 9.82 -4.07 4.15
C VAL A 66 8.60 -3.74 5.02
N LEU A 67 7.52 -4.52 4.90
CA LEU A 67 6.29 -4.27 5.64
C LEU A 67 6.48 -4.39 7.16
N SER A 68 7.28 -5.36 7.61
CA SER A 68 7.63 -5.52 9.02
C SER A 68 8.36 -4.29 9.56
N LYS A 69 9.35 -3.80 8.83
CA LYS A 69 10.14 -2.62 9.23
C LYS A 69 9.25 -1.38 9.29
N LEU A 70 8.49 -1.11 8.23
CA LEU A 70 7.65 0.09 8.16
C LEU A 70 6.54 0.11 9.22
N LEU A 71 5.98 -1.05 9.58
CA LEU A 71 5.05 -1.16 10.71
C LEU A 71 5.73 -0.90 12.06
N ALA A 72 6.91 -1.48 12.27
CA ALA A 72 7.66 -1.31 13.53
C ALA A 72 8.03 0.16 13.78
N GLU A 73 8.31 0.91 12.72
CA GLU A 73 8.62 2.35 12.76
C GLU A 73 7.37 3.24 12.78
N GLY A 74 6.17 2.64 12.75
CA GLY A 74 4.90 3.36 12.72
C GLY A 74 4.73 4.25 11.48
N LEU A 75 5.36 3.91 10.36
CA LEU A 75 5.33 4.69 9.12
C LEU A 75 4.15 4.35 8.22
N ILE A 76 3.61 3.14 8.39
CA ILE A 76 2.42 2.66 7.70
C ILE A 76 1.45 2.04 8.69
N THR A 77 0.20 1.89 8.27
CA THR A 77 -0.84 1.15 9.01
C THR A 77 -1.47 0.05 8.18
N VAL A 78 -1.45 0.15 6.84
CA VAL A 78 -2.06 -0.82 5.94
C VAL A 78 -0.99 -1.55 5.11
N PRO A 79 -0.50 -2.71 5.59
CA PRO A 79 0.47 -3.54 4.88
C PRO A 79 -0.18 -4.41 3.79
N TRP A 80 0.34 -4.32 2.57
CA TRP A 80 -0.07 -5.10 1.41
C TRP A 80 1.09 -5.97 0.90
N ILE A 81 0.98 -7.30 1.09
CA ILE A 81 2.00 -8.26 0.64
C ILE A 81 2.02 -8.33 -0.89
N SER A 82 3.22 -8.21 -1.48
CA SER A 82 3.48 -8.45 -2.90
C SER A 82 3.21 -9.89 -3.34
N MET A 83 3.00 -10.13 -4.63
CA MET A 83 2.73 -11.49 -5.13
C MET A 83 3.90 -12.48 -4.89
N SER A 84 5.14 -11.99 -4.81
CA SER A 84 6.36 -12.80 -4.69
C SER A 84 6.52 -13.44 -3.31
N PRO A 85 6.26 -14.76 -3.13
CA PRO A 85 6.37 -15.40 -1.82
C PRO A 85 7.81 -15.56 -1.33
N LEU A 86 8.79 -15.50 -2.25
CA LEU A 86 10.21 -15.70 -1.98
C LEU A 86 10.96 -14.41 -1.63
N PHE A 87 10.33 -13.24 -1.74
CA PHE A 87 10.96 -12.00 -1.31
C PHE A 87 11.21 -12.02 0.19
N LEU A 88 12.29 -11.38 0.62
CA LEU A 88 12.79 -11.40 1.99
C LEU A 88 11.66 -11.18 3.03
N GLY A 89 11.52 -12.13 3.95
CA GLY A 89 10.57 -12.05 5.07
C GLY A 89 9.10 -12.26 4.71
N THR A 90 8.75 -12.49 3.44
CA THR A 90 7.34 -12.55 2.99
C THR A 90 6.57 -13.69 3.62
N GLU A 91 7.15 -14.89 3.67
CA GLU A 91 6.52 -16.05 4.29
C GLU A 91 6.28 -15.83 5.79
N GLN A 92 7.30 -15.36 6.52
CA GLN A 92 7.19 -15.09 7.96
C GLN A 92 6.15 -14.00 8.24
N PHE A 93 6.11 -12.95 7.43
CA PHE A 93 5.14 -11.88 7.58
C PHE A 93 3.71 -12.34 7.27
N PHE A 94 3.53 -13.20 6.27
CA PHE A 94 2.25 -13.84 5.95
C PHE A 94 1.72 -14.62 7.15
N TYR A 95 2.53 -15.50 7.75
CA TYR A 95 2.12 -16.27 8.93
C TYR A 95 1.93 -15.43 10.20
N SER A 96 2.49 -14.22 10.26
CA SER A 96 2.26 -13.31 11.39
C SER A 96 0.84 -12.73 11.45
N ASN A 97 0.04 -12.87 10.38
CA ASN A 97 -1.31 -12.29 10.24
C ASN A 97 -1.41 -10.75 10.38
N ARG A 98 -0.26 -10.05 10.40
CA ARG A 98 -0.19 -8.58 10.46
C ARG A 98 -0.48 -7.90 9.11
N TRP A 99 -0.57 -8.65 8.02
CA TRP A 99 -0.85 -8.13 6.66
C TRP A 99 -2.33 -7.82 6.45
N SER A 100 -2.68 -6.74 5.76
CA SER A 100 -4.09 -6.37 5.49
C SER A 100 -4.59 -6.91 4.15
N MET A 101 -3.72 -6.87 3.14
CA MET A 101 -3.98 -7.37 1.79
C MET A 101 -2.81 -8.19 1.28
N ARG A 102 -3.05 -9.06 0.31
CA ARG A 102 -2.03 -9.86 -0.37
C ARG A 102 -2.37 -10.03 -1.84
N GLN A 103 -1.45 -9.67 -2.72
CA GLN A 103 -1.57 -10.00 -4.14
C GLN A 103 -1.32 -11.49 -4.36
N VAL A 104 -2.11 -12.12 -5.23
CA VAL A 104 -2.06 -13.56 -5.49
C VAL A 104 -2.13 -13.87 -6.99
N PRO A 105 -1.37 -14.86 -7.49
CA PRO A 105 -1.43 -15.27 -8.89
C PRO A 105 -2.65 -16.17 -9.15
N PRO A 106 -2.99 -16.44 -10.43
CA PRO A 106 -2.50 -15.72 -11.62
C PRO A 106 -3.16 -14.34 -11.78
N GLU A 107 -2.57 -13.51 -12.65
CA GLU A 107 -3.25 -12.40 -13.32
C GLU A 107 -4.43 -12.93 -14.13
N VAL A 108 -5.49 -12.14 -14.25
CA VAL A 108 -6.72 -12.52 -14.96
C VAL A 108 -7.12 -11.40 -15.92
N THR A 109 -7.82 -11.76 -16.99
CA THR A 109 -8.40 -10.79 -17.93
C THR A 109 -9.91 -10.69 -17.72
N HIS A 110 -10.43 -9.47 -17.60
CA HIS A 110 -11.88 -9.24 -17.55
C HIS A 110 -12.49 -9.49 -18.93
N GLY A 111 -13.39 -10.48 -19.03
CA GLY A 111 -13.88 -10.99 -20.31
C GLY A 111 -14.46 -9.91 -21.24
N SER A 112 -15.30 -9.02 -20.72
CA SER A 112 -16.02 -8.04 -21.56
C SER A 112 -15.15 -6.87 -22.02
N SER A 113 -14.18 -6.44 -21.20
CA SER A 113 -13.35 -5.26 -21.52
C SER A 113 -11.95 -5.61 -22.02
N GLY A 114 -11.52 -6.87 -21.87
CA GLY A 114 -10.15 -7.30 -22.19
C GLY A 114 -9.08 -6.74 -21.25
N VAL A 115 -9.45 -6.05 -20.17
CA VAL A 115 -8.50 -5.44 -19.23
C VAL A 115 -7.89 -6.50 -18.31
N GLY A 116 -6.57 -6.57 -18.25
CA GLY A 116 -5.81 -7.40 -17.30
C GLY A 116 -5.87 -6.83 -15.89
N TYR A 117 -5.94 -7.71 -14.89
CA TYR A 117 -5.94 -7.33 -13.48
C TYR A 117 -5.30 -8.40 -12.58
N ASP A 118 -4.62 -7.91 -11.55
CA ASP A 118 -4.13 -8.75 -10.46
C ASP A 118 -5.21 -9.01 -9.43
N ARG A 119 -5.15 -10.21 -8.84
CA ARG A 119 -6.04 -10.58 -7.75
C ARG A 119 -5.41 -10.28 -6.41
N ASN A 120 -6.24 -9.84 -5.47
CA ASN A 120 -5.83 -9.55 -4.11
C ASN A 120 -6.80 -10.21 -3.12
N ILE A 121 -6.23 -10.81 -2.08
CA ILE A 121 -6.97 -11.25 -0.90
C ILE A 121 -6.96 -10.11 0.11
N VAL A 122 -8.14 -9.71 0.58
CA VAL A 122 -8.31 -8.74 1.66
C VAL A 122 -8.67 -9.51 2.93
N ARG A 123 -7.85 -9.38 3.98
CA ARG A 123 -8.03 -10.14 5.23
C ARG A 123 -8.75 -9.33 6.32
N VAL A 124 -8.67 -8.00 6.29
CA VAL A 124 -9.40 -7.11 7.22
C VAL A 124 -10.67 -6.54 6.56
N PRO A 125 -11.62 -5.98 7.33
CA PRO A 125 -12.73 -5.20 6.78
C PRO A 125 -12.26 -4.09 5.81
N ARG A 126 -13.04 -3.83 4.76
CA ARG A 126 -12.71 -2.82 3.73
C ARG A 126 -12.47 -1.40 4.31
N ARG A 127 -13.18 -1.06 5.38
CA ARG A 127 -12.96 0.22 6.09
C ARG A 127 -11.57 0.34 6.72
N GLU A 128 -10.95 -0.78 7.10
CA GLU A 128 -9.63 -0.80 7.75
C GLU A 128 -8.48 -0.67 6.76
N ILE A 129 -8.71 -0.98 5.48
CA ILE A 129 -7.76 -0.68 4.40
C ILE A 129 -7.96 0.73 3.81
N GLY A 130 -8.85 1.53 4.39
CA GLY A 130 -9.21 2.85 3.87
C GLY A 130 -9.79 2.81 2.45
N ALA A 131 -10.54 1.76 2.12
CA ALA A 131 -11.27 1.68 0.86
C ALA A 131 -12.31 2.80 0.80
N PHE A 132 -12.41 3.45 -0.36
CA PHE A 132 -13.33 4.54 -0.59
C PHE A 132 -14.12 4.31 -1.87
N GLN A 133 -15.25 5.00 -1.98
CA GLN A 133 -16.03 5.13 -3.19
C GLN A 133 -16.15 6.61 -3.50
N VAL A 134 -16.24 6.93 -4.78
CA VAL A 134 -16.57 8.27 -5.25
C VAL A 134 -17.85 8.17 -6.07
N ASP A 135 -18.71 9.15 -5.93
CA ASP A 135 -19.95 9.24 -6.68
C ASP A 135 -19.70 9.69 -8.14
N GLU A 136 -20.78 9.84 -8.89
CA GLU A 136 -20.73 10.26 -10.30
C GLU A 136 -20.16 11.68 -10.49
N SER A 137 -20.19 12.51 -9.45
CA SER A 137 -19.60 13.85 -9.44
C SER A 137 -18.11 13.84 -9.11
N GLY A 138 -17.57 12.68 -8.73
CA GLY A 138 -16.18 12.53 -8.27
C GLY A 138 -15.98 13.04 -6.85
N GLU A 139 -17.00 12.94 -5.99
CA GLU A 139 -16.92 13.23 -4.56
C GLU A 139 -17.08 11.94 -3.75
N GLY A 140 -16.30 11.75 -2.67
CA GLY A 140 -16.34 10.53 -1.83
C GLY A 140 -16.59 10.77 -0.35
#